data_AF-A0A1A2HCS9-F1
#
_entry.id   AF-A0A1A2HCS9-F1
#
_cell.length_a   1.000
_cell.length_b   1.000
_cell.length_c   1.000
_cell.angle_alpha   90.00
_cell.angle_beta   90.00
_cell.angle_gamma   90.00
#
_symmetry.space_group_name_H-M   'P 1'
#
loop_
_entity.id
_entity.type
_entity.pdbx_description
1 polymer ?
#
loop_
_entity_poly.entity_id
_entity_poly.type
_entity_poly.pdbx_seq_one_letter_code
_entity_poly.pdbx_strand_id
1 'polypeptide(L)'
;MPMIDLTYVRGSLDDEALDRLTDELVTALLRAERAPDTPFLRENTWVYLHPMGEGELLVGGRAPGAPRFRVELTVFHGALDQHRKERLAADVHGAVCAAAGIAPQGPRAFHVWTLIHEIPEGNWAGGGQVIYYRQVKGLVAEDMPDERLA
;
A
#
# COMPACT_ATOMS: atom_id res chain seq x y z
N MET A 1 10.69 -4.19 -2.42
CA MET A 1 9.76 -3.82 -3.49
C MET A 1 8.34 -4.18 -3.09
N PRO A 2 7.77 -3.65 -2.00
CA PRO A 2 6.36 -3.90 -1.72
C PRO A 2 5.47 -3.08 -2.67
N MET A 3 4.23 -3.53 -2.88
CA MET A 3 3.28 -2.86 -3.77
C MET A 3 2.02 -2.49 -3.01
N ILE A 4 1.45 -1.33 -3.36
CA ILE A 4 0.21 -0.81 -2.78
C ILE A 4 -0.79 -0.61 -3.91
N ASP A 5 -1.97 -1.20 -3.79
CA ASP A 5 -3.09 -0.93 -4.68
C ASP A 5 -4.14 -0.16 -3.90
N LEU A 6 -4.41 1.08 -4.31
CA LEU A 6 -5.45 1.93 -3.72
C LEU A 6 -6.63 2.05 -4.68
N THR A 7 -7.72 1.38 -4.34
CA THR A 7 -9.01 1.51 -5.02
C THR A 7 -9.90 2.51 -4.28
N TYR A 8 -10.40 3.51 -5.00
CA TYR A 8 -11.21 4.60 -4.44
C TYR A 8 -12.24 5.10 -5.46
N VAL A 9 -13.27 5.81 -5.01
CA VAL A 9 -14.28 6.42 -5.89
C VAL A 9 -13.79 7.80 -6.33
N ARG A 10 -13.90 8.15 -7.62
CA ARG A 10 -13.53 9.48 -8.12
C ARG A 10 -14.28 10.58 -7.37
N GLY A 11 -13.58 11.67 -7.06
CA GLY A 11 -14.12 12.78 -6.27
C GLY A 11 -14.25 12.52 -4.76
N SER A 12 -13.89 11.32 -4.27
CA SER A 12 -13.85 11.04 -2.83
C SER A 12 -12.59 11.54 -2.12
N LEU A 13 -11.56 11.90 -2.89
CA LEU A 13 -10.31 12.51 -2.46
C LEU A 13 -10.02 13.66 -3.42
N ASP A 14 -9.56 14.80 -2.90
CA ASP A 14 -8.93 15.82 -3.73
C ASP A 14 -7.47 15.44 -4.05
N ASP A 15 -6.88 16.09 -5.05
CA ASP A 15 -5.54 15.75 -5.55
C ASP A 15 -4.47 15.89 -4.46
N GLU A 16 -4.57 16.92 -3.61
CA GLU A 16 -3.60 17.17 -2.52
C GLU A 16 -3.70 16.11 -1.42
N ALA A 17 -4.92 15.68 -1.07
CA ALA A 17 -5.18 14.60 -0.14
C ALA A 17 -4.74 13.25 -0.70
N LEU A 18 -4.92 13.02 -2.00
CA LEU A 18 -4.45 11.82 -2.68
C LEU A 18 -2.92 11.75 -2.69
N ASP A 19 -2.23 12.84 -3.03
CA ASP A 19 -0.76 12.91 -3.00
C ASP A 19 -0.22 12.59 -1.61
N ARG A 20 -0.73 13.28 -0.58
CA ARG A 20 -0.36 12.99 0.82
C ARG A 20 -0.65 11.54 1.22
N LEU A 21 -1.83 11.03 0.85
CA LEU A 21 -2.22 9.66 1.17
C LEU A 21 -1.22 8.66 0.57
N THR A 22 -0.87 8.81 -0.70
CA THR A 22 0.09 7.89 -1.34
C THR A 22 1.47 7.92 -0.66
N ASP A 23 1.95 9.11 -0.28
CA ASP A 23 3.21 9.26 0.46
C ASP A 23 3.17 8.61 1.86
N GLU A 24 2.07 8.83 2.59
CA GLU A 24 1.85 8.25 3.92
C GLU A 24 1.75 6.71 3.87
N LEU A 25 1.09 6.16 2.84
CA LEU A 25 0.97 4.71 2.65
C LEU A 25 2.34 4.07 2.41
N VAL A 26 3.20 4.67 1.57
CA VAL A 26 4.58 4.20 1.36
C VAL A 26 5.35 4.24 2.68
N THR A 27 5.28 5.35 3.40
CA THR A 27 5.97 5.53 4.68
C THR A 27 5.52 4.51 5.73
N ALA A 28 4.21 4.24 5.83
CA ALA A 28 3.65 3.25 6.75
C ALA A 28 4.15 1.83 6.41
N LEU A 29 4.20 1.49 5.13
CA LEU A 29 4.63 0.18 4.66
C LEU A 29 6.13 -0.06 4.92
N LEU A 30 6.99 0.90 4.57
CA LEU A 30 8.43 0.81 4.85
C LEU A 30 8.70 0.66 6.34
N ARG A 31 7.99 1.45 7.18
CA ARG A 31 8.08 1.34 8.64
C ARG A 31 7.67 -0.05 9.12
N ALA A 32 6.59 -0.62 8.59
CA ALA A 32 6.13 -1.95 8.96
C ALA A 32 7.15 -3.04 8.59
N GLU A 33 7.79 -2.93 7.43
CA GLU A 33 8.86 -3.85 7.01
C GLU A 33 10.18 -3.64 7.77
N ARG A 34 10.29 -2.57 8.58
CA ARG A 34 11.56 -2.07 9.16
C ARG A 34 12.61 -1.74 8.10
N ALA A 35 12.15 -1.32 6.93
CA ALA A 35 12.98 -0.79 5.88
C ALA A 35 13.27 0.69 6.15
N PRO A 36 14.51 1.17 5.93
CA PRO A 36 14.81 2.60 6.08
C PRO A 36 14.10 3.40 4.98
N ASP A 37 13.60 4.58 5.32
CA ASP A 37 12.92 5.46 4.37
C ASP A 37 13.95 6.22 3.51
N THR A 38 14.48 5.53 2.51
CA THR A 38 15.51 6.06 1.60
C THR A 38 14.92 6.34 0.21
N PRO A 39 15.50 7.27 -0.58
CA PRO A 39 15.05 7.51 -1.95
C PRO A 39 14.96 6.23 -2.79
N PHE A 40 15.97 5.35 -2.67
CA PHE A 40 16.00 4.07 -3.37
C PHE A 40 14.81 3.16 -3.01
N LEU A 41 14.48 3.02 -1.73
CA LEU A 41 13.36 2.17 -1.30
C LEU A 41 12.00 2.78 -1.66
N ARG A 42 11.87 4.11 -1.69
CA ARG A 42 10.66 4.78 -2.19
C ARG A 42 10.50 4.60 -3.70
N GLU A 43 11.56 4.73 -4.49
CA GLU A 43 11.55 4.45 -5.94
C GLU A 43 11.14 3.00 -6.27
N ASN A 44 11.43 2.08 -5.35
CA ASN A 44 11.10 0.67 -5.45
C ASN A 44 9.82 0.26 -4.70
N THR A 45 9.05 1.22 -4.17
CA THR A 45 7.74 0.97 -3.53
C THR A 45 6.66 1.67 -4.33
N TRP A 46 5.85 0.89 -5.04
CA TRP A 46 4.90 1.44 -6.01
C TRP A 46 3.50 1.52 -5.43
N VAL A 47 2.79 2.58 -5.80
CA VAL A 47 1.37 2.77 -5.51
C VAL A 47 0.59 2.80 -6.81
N TYR A 48 -0.26 1.80 -7.03
CA TYR A 48 -1.22 1.76 -8.13
C TYR A 48 -2.53 2.40 -7.68
N LEU A 49 -2.98 3.39 -8.44
CA LEU A 49 -4.24 4.09 -8.19
C LEU A 49 -5.33 3.52 -9.09
N HIS A 50 -6.42 3.05 -8.48
CA HIS A 50 -7.57 2.46 -9.16
C HIS A 50 -8.85 3.30 -8.92
N PRO A 51 -9.02 4.43 -9.63
CA PRO A 51 -10.21 5.26 -9.49
C PRO A 51 -11.43 4.63 -10.17
N MET A 52 -12.47 4.38 -9.39
CA MET A 52 -13.78 3.90 -9.84
C MET A 52 -14.78 5.06 -10.02
N GLY A 53 -15.68 4.94 -10.99
CA GLY A 53 -16.85 5.80 -11.10
C GLY A 53 -17.85 5.56 -9.97
N GLU A 54 -18.72 6.54 -9.68
CA GLU A 54 -19.71 6.45 -8.61
C GLU A 54 -20.64 5.22 -8.75
N GLY A 55 -20.93 4.80 -9.98
CA GLY A 55 -21.76 3.64 -10.30
C GLY A 55 -21.06 2.27 -10.23
N GLU A 56 -19.74 2.24 -10.16
CA GLU A 56 -18.94 1.01 -10.27
C GLU A 56 -18.73 0.32 -8.93
N LEU A 57 -18.97 1.04 -7.82
CA LEU A 57 -18.99 0.48 -6.47
C LEU A 57 -20.42 0.32 -5.97
N LEU A 58 -20.90 -0.91 -5.88
CA LEU A 58 -22.24 -1.23 -5.36
C LEU A 58 -22.17 -1.74 -3.92
N VAL A 59 -23.05 -1.22 -3.07
CA VAL A 59 -23.16 -1.62 -1.67
C VAL A 59 -24.20 -2.71 -1.51
N GLY A 60 -23.77 -3.89 -1.04
CA GLY A 60 -24.66 -5.04 -0.91
C GLY A 60 -25.31 -5.46 -2.23
N GLY A 61 -24.62 -5.22 -3.36
CA GLY A 61 -25.08 -5.57 -4.70
C GLY A 61 -26.28 -4.77 -5.22
N ARG A 62 -26.60 -3.60 -4.63
CA ARG A 62 -27.82 -2.84 -4.96
C ARG A 62 -27.56 -1.53 -5.66
N ALA A 63 -27.03 -0.56 -4.92
CA ALA A 63 -26.84 0.80 -5.39
C ALA A 63 -25.49 1.34 -4.94
N PRO A 64 -24.98 2.37 -5.61
CA PRO A 64 -23.92 3.21 -5.07
C PRO A 64 -24.27 3.68 -3.66
N GLY A 65 -23.23 3.92 -2.87
CA GLY A 65 -23.37 4.52 -1.56
C GLY A 65 -22.24 5.50 -1.30
N ALA A 66 -22.12 5.96 -0.05
CA ALA A 66 -20.99 6.79 0.32
C ALA A 66 -19.65 6.07 -0.02
N PRO A 67 -18.60 6.82 -0.41
CA PRO A 67 -17.33 6.27 -0.87
C PRO A 67 -16.75 5.22 0.07
N ARG A 68 -16.09 4.22 -0.53
CA ARG A 68 -15.35 3.15 0.14
C ARG A 68 -13.97 3.04 -0.50
N PHE A 69 -13.03 2.58 0.30
CA PHE A 69 -11.62 2.50 -0.02
C PHE A 69 -11.14 1.08 0.24
N ARG A 70 -10.38 0.55 -0.70
CA ARG A 70 -9.66 -0.72 -0.54
C ARG A 70 -8.18 -0.46 -0.77
N VAL A 71 -7.38 -0.78 0.24
CA VAL A 71 -5.93 -0.74 0.19
C VAL A 71 -5.44 -2.18 0.24
N GLU A 72 -4.78 -2.64 -0.82
CA GLU A 72 -4.15 -3.95 -0.85
C GLU A 72 -2.64 -3.75 -0.80
N LEU A 73 -1.98 -4.49 0.11
CA LEU A 73 -0.56 -4.38 0.38
C LEU A 73 0.08 -5.72 0.06
N THR A 74 0.95 -5.74 -0.93
CA THR A 74 1.71 -6.94 -1.30
C THR A 74 3.10 -6.85 -0.69
N VAL A 75 3.45 -7.85 0.14
CA VAL A 75 4.71 -7.91 0.90
C VAL A 75 5.30 -9.32 0.86
N PHE A 76 6.60 -9.45 1.14
CA PHE A 76 7.20 -10.78 1.23
C PHE A 76 6.63 -11.55 2.42
N HIS A 77 6.33 -12.83 2.22
CA HIS A 77 5.97 -13.70 3.33
C HIS A 77 7.07 -13.72 4.40
N GLY A 78 6.70 -13.41 5.65
CA GLY A 78 7.64 -13.31 6.77
C GLY A 78 8.32 -11.94 6.92
N ALA A 79 8.00 -10.95 6.07
CA ALA A 79 8.43 -9.57 6.28
C ALA A 79 7.75 -8.92 7.48
N LEU A 80 6.49 -9.29 7.74
CA LEU A 80 5.67 -8.74 8.82
C LEU A 80 5.32 -9.82 9.85
N ASP A 81 5.60 -9.53 11.13
CA ASP A 81 5.01 -10.27 12.25
C ASP A 81 3.58 -9.75 12.54
N GLN A 82 2.85 -10.46 13.41
CA GLN A 82 1.46 -10.13 13.76
C GLN A 82 1.30 -8.68 14.25
N HIS A 83 2.20 -8.24 15.14
CA HIS A 83 2.14 -6.89 15.70
C HIS A 83 2.32 -5.81 14.63
N ARG A 84 3.23 -6.04 13.67
CA ARG A 84 3.44 -5.12 12.55
C ARG A 84 2.25 -5.10 11.60
N LYS A 85 1.60 -6.24 11.35
CA LYS A 85 0.36 -6.27 10.55
C LYS A 85 -0.73 -5.42 11.19
N GLU A 86 -0.91 -5.54 12.51
CA GLU A 86 -1.88 -4.73 13.26
C GLU A 86 -1.55 -3.24 13.23
N ARG A 87 -0.27 -2.88 13.45
CA ARG A 87 0.19 -1.49 13.35
C ARG A 87 0.00 -0.93 11.94
N LEU A 88 0.38 -1.67 10.91
CA LEU A 88 0.24 -1.28 9.51
C LEU A 88 -1.22 -1.06 9.14
N ALA A 89 -2.11 -1.99 9.52
CA ALA A 89 -3.55 -1.82 9.30
C ALA A 89 -4.11 -0.57 9.99
N ALA A 90 -3.65 -0.26 11.21
CA ALA A 90 -4.05 0.94 11.93
C ALA A 90 -3.53 2.23 11.27
N ASP A 91 -2.26 2.24 10.84
CA ASP A 91 -1.63 3.39 10.18
C ASP A 91 -2.31 3.68 8.83
N VAL A 92 -2.58 2.64 8.02
CA VAL A 92 -3.31 2.73 6.74
C VAL A 92 -4.74 3.24 6.94
N HIS A 93 -5.45 2.68 7.92
CA HIS A 93 -6.80 3.14 8.26
C HIS A 93 -6.82 4.62 8.62
N GLY A 94 -5.86 5.06 9.44
CA GLY A 94 -5.71 6.46 9.85
C GLY A 94 -5.46 7.39 8.66
N ALA A 95 -4.52 7.04 7.79
CA ALA A 95 -4.15 7.83 6.61
C ALA A 95 -5.34 8.01 5.67
N VAL A 96 -6.05 6.92 5.31
CA VAL A 96 -7.23 6.99 4.44
C VAL A 96 -8.35 7.79 5.10
N CYS A 97 -8.57 7.60 6.41
CA CYS A 97 -9.58 8.36 7.13
C CYS A 97 -9.30 9.87 7.12
N ALA A 98 -8.04 10.26 7.33
CA ALA A 98 -7.61 11.65 7.27
C ALA A 98 -7.83 12.23 5.87
N ALA A 99 -7.40 11.53 4.83
CA ALA A 99 -7.54 11.97 3.44
C ALA A 99 -9.01 12.10 3.00
N ALA A 100 -9.87 11.17 3.42
CA ALA A 100 -11.29 11.12 3.03
C ALA A 100 -12.24 11.88 3.96
N GLY A 101 -11.74 12.54 5.00
CA GLY A 101 -12.59 13.21 6.02
C GLY A 101 -13.53 12.24 6.74
N ILE A 102 -13.05 11.01 7.02
CA ILE A 102 -13.79 9.98 7.74
C ILE A 102 -13.34 9.99 9.20
N ALA A 103 -14.29 10.00 10.14
CA ALA A 103 -13.99 9.81 11.55
C ALA A 103 -13.50 8.35 11.77
N PRO A 104 -12.28 8.12 12.28
CA PRO A 104 -11.67 6.79 12.33
C PRO A 104 -12.43 5.76 13.17
N GLN A 105 -13.22 6.20 14.15
CA GLN A 105 -14.07 5.36 15.00
C GLN A 105 -15.57 5.62 14.78
N GLY A 106 -15.90 6.30 13.69
CA GLY A 106 -17.27 6.64 13.34
C GLY A 106 -17.99 5.55 12.55
N PRO A 107 -19.25 5.78 12.17
CA PRO A 107 -20.07 4.80 11.44
C PRO A 107 -19.50 4.43 10.06
N ARG A 108 -18.66 5.31 9.47
CA ARG A 108 -17.98 5.08 8.19
C ARG A 108 -16.61 4.41 8.32
N ALA A 109 -16.17 4.01 9.51
CA ALA A 109 -14.86 3.38 9.69
C ALA A 109 -14.70 2.12 8.81
N PHE A 110 -15.74 1.28 8.73
CA PHE A 110 -15.78 0.09 7.86
C PHE A 110 -15.91 0.40 6.36
N HIS A 111 -15.78 1.66 5.95
CA HIS A 111 -15.64 2.01 4.53
C HIS A 111 -14.19 1.89 4.06
N VAL A 112 -13.23 1.77 4.98
CA VAL A 112 -11.81 1.58 4.68
C VAL A 112 -11.45 0.13 4.96
N TRP A 113 -10.94 -0.56 3.95
CA TRP A 113 -10.48 -1.95 4.06
C TRP A 113 -9.01 -2.03 3.72
N THR A 114 -8.24 -2.73 4.57
CA THR A 114 -6.83 -3.05 4.32
C THR A 114 -6.67 -4.55 4.18
N LEU A 115 -6.09 -5.00 3.07
CA LEU A 115 -5.79 -6.41 2.80
C LEU A 115 -4.27 -6.55 2.67
N ILE A 116 -3.69 -7.54 3.35
CA ILE A 116 -2.25 -7.81 3.29
C ILE A 116 -2.04 -9.15 2.58
N HIS A 117 -1.36 -9.12 1.45
CA HIS A 117 -1.00 -10.26 0.63
C HIS A 117 0.48 -10.60 0.84
N GLU A 118 0.74 -11.75 1.45
CA GLU A 118 2.10 -12.24 1.67
C GLU A 118 2.51 -13.20 0.57
N ILE A 119 3.46 -12.78 -0.26
CA ILE A 119 3.96 -13.58 -1.38
C ILE A 119 5.01 -14.58 -0.87
N PRO A 120 4.79 -15.89 -1.02
CA PRO A 120 5.79 -16.89 -0.63
C PRO A 120 7.10 -16.69 -1.39
N GLU A 121 8.22 -17.06 -0.75
CA GLU A 121 9.53 -16.99 -1.39
C GLU A 121 9.54 -17.80 -2.71
N GLY A 122 10.19 -17.25 -3.73
CA GLY A 122 10.21 -17.83 -5.08
C GLY A 122 9.12 -17.33 -6.03
N ASN A 123 8.06 -16.69 -5.51
CA ASN A 123 6.92 -16.23 -6.30
C ASN A 123 6.93 -14.72 -6.61
N TRP A 124 7.98 -14.02 -6.21
CA TRP A 124 8.18 -12.61 -6.51
C TRP A 124 9.30 -12.45 -7.53
N ALA A 125 9.03 -11.80 -8.66
CA ALA A 125 10.04 -11.47 -9.64
C ALA A 125 10.03 -9.98 -10.03
N GLY A 126 11.18 -9.47 -10.43
CA GLY A 126 11.40 -8.13 -10.97
C GLY A 126 12.66 -8.14 -11.84
N GLY A 127 12.72 -7.32 -12.88
CA GLY A 127 13.86 -7.35 -13.84
C GLY A 127 14.05 -8.71 -14.52
N GLY A 128 13.00 -9.53 -14.62
CA GLY A 128 13.07 -10.88 -15.17
C GLY A 128 13.70 -11.94 -14.26
N GLN A 129 14.02 -11.62 -13.01
CA GLN A 129 14.61 -12.56 -12.04
C GLN A 129 13.74 -12.69 -10.79
N VAL A 130 13.78 -13.87 -10.16
CA VAL A 130 13.15 -14.10 -8.86
C VAL A 130 13.93 -13.33 -7.79
N ILE A 131 13.21 -12.51 -7.02
CA ILE A 131 13.76 -11.74 -5.91
C ILE A 131 13.49 -12.53 -4.62
N TYR A 132 14.55 -12.87 -3.91
CA TYR A 132 14.49 -13.59 -2.65
C TYR A 132 14.53 -12.62 -1.48
N TYR A 133 13.77 -12.91 -0.41
CA TYR A 133 13.69 -12.01 0.75
C TYR A 133 15.06 -11.76 1.39
N ARG A 134 15.95 -12.75 1.40
CA ARG A 134 17.34 -12.60 1.86
C ARG A 134 18.16 -11.57 1.08
N GLN A 135 17.84 -11.35 -0.19
CA GLN A 135 18.53 -10.39 -1.05
C GLN A 135 18.07 -8.97 -0.74
N VAL A 136 16.79 -8.79 -0.38
CA VAL A 136 16.22 -7.47 -0.04
C VAL A 136 16.40 -7.08 1.42
N LYS A 137 16.62 -8.06 2.30
CA LYS A 137 16.85 -7.82 3.73
C LYS A 137 18.21 -7.15 3.94
N GLY A 138 18.19 -5.84 4.14
CA GLY A 138 19.39 -5.03 4.40
C GLY A 138 19.95 -4.32 3.17
N LEU A 139 19.25 -4.35 2.02
CA LEU A 139 19.66 -3.54 0.87
C LEU A 139 19.65 -2.05 1.22
N VAL A 140 20.78 -1.42 0.95
CA VAL A 140 20.90 0.02 0.73
C VAL A 140 21.21 0.27 -0.74
N ALA A 141 21.03 1.52 -1.20
CA ALA A 141 21.16 1.89 -2.62
C ALA A 141 22.49 1.45 -3.29
N GLU A 142 23.54 1.23 -2.51
CA GLU A 142 24.88 0.83 -2.95
C GLU A 142 24.99 -0.68 -3.30
N ASP A 143 24.01 -1.50 -2.91
CA ASP A 143 24.10 -2.97 -2.98
C ASP A 143 23.61 -3.59 -4.30
N MET A 144 23.07 -2.79 -5.23
CA MET A 144 22.63 -3.28 -6.55
C MET A 144 23.70 -3.01 -7.60
N PRO A 145 24.12 -4.03 -8.40
CA PRO A 145 25.02 -3.79 -9.52
C PRO A 145 24.32 -2.85 -10.51
N ASP A 146 25.05 -1.83 -10.97
CA ASP A 146 24.56 -0.83 -11.91
C ASP A 146 24.24 -1.47 -13.27
N GLU A 147 22.99 -1.90 -13.47
CA GLU A 147 22.50 -2.45 -14.74
C GLU A 147 22.42 -1.38 -15.85
N ARG A 148 22.86 -0.13 -15.60
CA ARG A 148 23.02 0.89 -16.64
C ARG A 148 24.26 0.70 -17.53
N LEU A 149 24.97 -0.43 -17.41
CA LEU A 149 26.14 -0.79 -18.22
C LEU A 149 26.03 -2.16 -18.92
N ALA A 150 24.81 -2.60 -19.28
CA ALA A 150 24.60 -3.73 -20.20
C ALA A 150 23.73 -3.35 -21.40
#